data_AF-A0A832Z6K5-F1
#
_entry.id   AF-A0A832Z6K5-F1
#
_cell.length_a   1.000
_cell.length_b   1.000
_cell.length_c   1.000
_cell.angle_alpha   90.00
_cell.angle_beta   90.00
_cell.angle_gamma   90.00
#
_symmetry.space_group_name_H-M   'P 1'
#
loop_
_entity.id
_entity.type
_entity.pdbx_description
1 polymer ?
#
loop_
_entity_poly.entity_id
_entity_poly.type
_entity_poly.pdbx_seq_one_letter_code
_entity_poly.pdbx_strand_id
1 'polypeptide(L)'
;MSLRLDKIEVLFICRSLDPNRVAGVYKSAWYIYNTLKKYDDIRVFPFFIPNSINISGFIGETIVFFRLLSKIKRKFNKGRTIVYVHNPDDILPSLGYILRYPTILVLHDIIPLFKKDRRFFYNL
;
A
#
# COMPACT_ATOMS: atom_id res chain seq x y z
N MET A 1 -9.20 34.82 11.52
CA MET A 1 -7.97 34.15 11.04
C MET A 1 -8.21 32.65 11.09
N SER A 2 -8.58 32.02 9.96
CA SER A 2 -8.89 30.58 9.91
C SER A 2 -7.57 29.81 9.93
N LEU A 3 -7.30 29.09 11.02
CA LEU A 3 -6.26 28.07 11.07
C LEU A 3 -6.66 26.97 10.08
N ARG A 4 -6.17 27.03 8.84
CA ARG A 4 -6.16 25.85 7.96
C ARG A 4 -5.29 24.82 8.66
N LEU A 5 -5.92 23.91 9.40
CA LEU A 5 -5.26 22.69 9.85
C LEU A 5 -4.75 22.00 8.58
N ASP A 6 -3.44 21.84 8.51
CA ASP A 6 -2.81 21.21 7.38
C ASP A 6 -3.23 19.73 7.35
N LYS A 7 -3.98 19.36 6.31
CA LYS A 7 -4.55 18.01 6.15
C LYS A 7 -3.46 16.94 6.19
N ILE A 8 -3.75 15.82 6.85
CA ILE A 8 -2.91 14.62 6.85
C ILE A 8 -2.93 14.01 5.46
N GLU A 9 -1.76 13.68 4.93
CA GLU A 9 -1.62 12.99 3.65
C GLU A 9 -1.46 11.49 3.90
N VAL A 10 -2.33 10.67 3.32
CA VAL A 10 -2.22 9.22 3.39
C VAL A 10 -1.79 8.70 2.03
N LEU A 11 -0.57 8.19 1.93
CA LEU A 11 -0.14 7.44 0.77
C LEU A 11 -0.64 6.01 0.91
N PHE A 12 -1.73 5.69 0.19
CA PHE A 12 -2.40 4.40 0.25
C PHE A 12 -1.85 3.46 -0.81
N ILE A 13 -0.96 2.56 -0.41
CA ILE A 13 -0.30 1.59 -1.28
C ILE A 13 -1.09 0.28 -1.26
N CYS A 14 -1.55 -0.15 -2.42
CA CYS A 14 -2.28 -1.40 -2.60
C CYS A 14 -2.08 -1.94 -4.02
N ARG A 15 -2.46 -3.19 -4.28
CA ARG A 15 -2.44 -3.76 -5.65
C ARG A 15 -3.64 -3.31 -6.49
N SER A 16 -4.80 -3.12 -5.87
CA SER A 16 -6.02 -2.72 -6.56
C SER A 16 -7.04 -2.13 -5.58
N LEU A 17 -7.87 -1.23 -6.09
CA LEU A 17 -9.08 -0.70 -5.44
C LEU A 17 -10.32 -1.05 -6.27
N ASP A 18 -10.28 -2.17 -7.00
CA ASP A 18 -11.45 -2.66 -7.73
C ASP A 18 -12.32 -3.52 -6.80
N PRO A 19 -13.54 -3.07 -6.44
CA PRO A 19 -14.43 -3.82 -5.56
C PRO A 19 -14.97 -5.11 -6.22
N ASN A 20 -14.89 -5.22 -7.54
CA ASN A 20 -15.39 -6.38 -8.29
C ASN A 20 -14.40 -7.54 -8.33
N ARG A 21 -13.16 -7.36 -7.86
CA ARG A 21 -12.21 -8.47 -7.75
C ARG A 21 -12.66 -9.49 -6.71
N VAL A 22 -12.46 -10.77 -7.03
CA VAL A 22 -12.93 -11.90 -6.21
C VAL A 22 -12.26 -11.94 -4.84
N ALA A 23 -10.95 -11.62 -4.75
CA ALA A 23 -10.22 -11.75 -3.49
C ALA A 23 -10.61 -10.65 -2.46
N GLY A 24 -10.89 -11.09 -1.23
CA GLY A 24 -11.35 -10.23 -0.13
C GLY A 24 -10.40 -9.07 0.21
N VAL A 25 -9.10 -9.26 0.00
CA VAL A 25 -8.06 -8.23 0.19
C VAL A 25 -8.32 -6.97 -0.65
N TYR A 26 -8.84 -7.11 -1.88
CA TYR A 26 -9.12 -5.94 -2.73
C TYR A 26 -10.38 -5.21 -2.28
N LYS A 27 -11.38 -5.95 -1.80
CA LYS A 27 -12.61 -5.39 -1.23
C LYS A 27 -12.32 -4.61 0.05
N SER A 28 -11.48 -5.15 0.94
CA SER A 28 -11.07 -4.44 2.16
C SER A 28 -10.25 -3.18 1.83
N ALA A 29 -9.34 -3.25 0.86
CA ALA A 29 -8.58 -2.09 0.41
C ALA A 29 -9.49 -0.98 -0.09
N TRP A 30 -10.47 -1.32 -0.93
CA TRP A 30 -11.48 -0.39 -1.44
C TRP A 30 -12.32 0.24 -0.33
N TYR A 31 -12.79 -0.57 0.62
CA TYR A 31 -13.62 -0.08 1.73
C TYR A 31 -12.85 0.91 2.62
N ILE A 32 -11.62 0.57 2.99
CA ILE A 32 -10.78 1.42 3.84
C ILE A 32 -10.43 2.71 3.09
N TYR A 33 -10.02 2.62 1.82
CA TYR A 33 -9.70 3.79 1.00
C TYR A 33 -10.87 4.77 0.92
N ASN A 34 -12.09 4.29 0.65
CA ASN A 34 -13.26 5.15 0.58
C ASN A 34 -13.68 5.70 1.93
N THR A 35 -13.45 4.95 3.01
CA THR A 35 -13.73 5.43 4.37
C THR A 35 -12.78 6.57 4.75
N LEU A 36 -11.48 6.43 4.47
CA LEU A 36 -10.49 7.47 4.72
C LEU A 36 -10.79 8.77 3.96
N LYS A 37 -11.32 8.67 2.72
CA LYS A 37 -11.73 9.83 1.92
C LYS A 37 -12.91 10.61 2.47
N LYS A 38 -13.69 10.06 3.42
CA LYS A 38 -14.82 10.76 4.04
C LYS A 38 -14.38 11.76 5.11
N TYR A 39 -13.14 11.68 5.58
CA TYR A 39 -12.61 12.61 6.58
C TYR A 39 -12.07 13.87 5.90
N ASP A 40 -12.60 15.02 6.28
CA ASP A 40 -12.21 16.31 5.68
C ASP A 40 -10.73 16.63 5.89
N ASP A 41 -10.14 16.18 7.00
CA ASP A 41 -8.74 16.44 7.34
C ASP A 41 -7.76 15.46 6.71
N ILE A 42 -8.22 14.52 5.88
CA ILE A 42 -7.39 13.48 5.26
C ILE A 42 -7.39 13.63 3.73
N ARG A 43 -6.19 13.61 3.13
CA ARG A 43 -6.00 13.47 1.69
C ARG A 43 -5.40 12.12 1.38
N VAL A 44 -6.17 11.25 0.74
CA VAL A 44 -5.72 9.90 0.39
C VAL A 44 -5.21 9.89 -1.04
N PHE A 45 -3.99 9.39 -1.23
CA PHE A 45 -3.35 9.23 -2.53
C PHE A 45 -3.18 7.75 -2.83
N PRO A 46 -3.93 7.18 -3.79
CA PRO A 46 -3.77 5.79 -4.15
C PRO A 46 -2.44 5.59 -4.91
N PHE A 47 -1.74 4.52 -4.58
CA PHE A 47 -0.60 4.04 -5.35
C PHE A 47 -0.77 2.54 -5.61
N PHE A 48 -0.77 2.18 -6.89
CA PHE A 48 -0.99 0.81 -7.33
C PHE A 48 0.32 0.09 -7.59
N ILE A 49 0.48 -1.07 -6.96
CA ILE A 49 1.59 -1.99 -7.24
C ILE A 49 1.23 -2.76 -8.52
N PRO A 50 2.07 -2.74 -9.57
CA PRO A 50 1.79 -3.46 -10.82
C PRO A 50 1.65 -4.97 -10.60
N ASN A 51 0.68 -5.61 -11.29
CA ASN A 51 0.49 -7.08 -11.26
C ASN A 51 1.66 -7.86 -11.88
N SER A 52 2.58 -7.20 -12.60
CA SER A 52 3.71 -7.83 -13.31
C SER A 52 4.93 -8.08 -12.43
N ILE A 53 4.78 -7.95 -11.11
CA ILE A 53 5.78 -8.41 -10.16
C ILE A 53 5.66 -9.93 -10.04
N ASN A 54 6.10 -10.63 -11.09
CA ASN A 54 6.29 -12.08 -11.08
C ASN A 54 7.71 -12.37 -10.56
N ILE A 55 7.79 -13.28 -9.59
CA ILE A 55 8.91 -13.58 -8.68
C ILE A 55 10.15 -14.18 -9.38
N SER A 56 10.31 -14.04 -10.70
CA SER A 56 11.48 -14.54 -11.42
C SER A 56 12.55 -13.48 -11.74
N GLY A 57 12.37 -12.22 -11.34
CA GLY A 57 13.30 -11.13 -11.69
C GLY A 57 13.45 -10.04 -10.64
N PHE A 58 14.32 -10.27 -9.65
CA PHE A 58 14.76 -9.36 -8.58
C PHE A 58 15.08 -7.91 -9.05
N ILE A 59 15.42 -7.73 -10.34
CA ILE A 59 15.80 -6.44 -10.94
C ILE A 59 14.57 -5.54 -11.21
N GLY A 60 13.46 -6.10 -11.68
CA GLY A 60 12.27 -5.32 -12.05
C GLY A 60 11.58 -4.71 -10.83
N GLU A 61 11.49 -5.49 -9.76
CA GLU A 61 10.97 -5.08 -8.45
C GLU A 61 11.78 -3.93 -7.85
N THR A 62 13.10 -4.06 -7.89
CA THR A 62 14.04 -3.06 -7.38
C THR A 62 13.89 -1.72 -8.12
N ILE A 63 13.72 -1.74 -9.44
CA ILE A 63 13.52 -0.51 -10.24
C ILE A 63 12.18 0.16 -9.92
N VAL A 64 11.08 -0.61 -9.82
CA VAL A 64 9.77 -0.08 -9.43
C VAL A 64 9.83 0.50 -8.01
N PHE A 65 10.53 -0.19 -7.10
CA PHE A 65 10.78 0.24 -5.74
C PHE A 65 11.55 1.57 -5.69
N PHE A 66 12.69 1.71 -6.38
CA PHE A 66 13.46 2.96 -6.41
C PHE A 66 12.71 4.11 -7.09
N ARG A 67 11.95 3.84 -8.16
CA ARG A 67 11.05 4.84 -8.76
C ARG A 67 9.98 5.30 -7.77
N LEU A 68 9.43 4.37 -6.99
CA LEU A 68 8.45 4.65 -5.95
C LEU A 68 9.06 5.53 -4.86
N LEU A 69 10.22 5.17 -4.30
CA LEU A 69 10.95 5.97 -3.33
C LEU A 69 11.20 7.39 -3.84
N SER A 70 11.66 7.52 -5.09
CA SER A 70 11.98 8.80 -5.71
C SER A 70 10.75 9.67 -5.96
N LYS A 71 9.60 9.07 -6.27
CA LYS A 71 8.33 9.80 -6.45
C LYS A 71 7.78 10.25 -5.10
N ILE A 72 7.87 9.41 -4.08
CA ILE A 72 7.38 9.75 -2.74
C ILE A 72 8.21 10.88 -2.13
N LYS A 73 9.55 10.77 -2.16
CA LYS A 73 10.46 11.80 -1.63
C LYS A 73 10.25 13.19 -2.25
N ARG A 74 9.89 13.25 -3.53
CA ARG A 74 9.69 14.52 -4.24
C ARG A 74 8.32 15.15 -4.01
N LYS A 75 7.30 14.34 -3.71
CA LYS A 75 5.91 14.79 -3.71
C LYS A 75 5.34 15.02 -2.31
N PHE A 76 5.82 14.31 -1.30
CA PHE A 76 5.18 14.25 0.01
C PHE A 76 6.04 14.84 1.12
N ASN A 77 5.39 15.50 2.08
CA ASN A 77 6.05 16.08 3.24
C ASN A 77 6.05 15.10 4.41
N LYS A 78 7.24 14.75 4.92
CA LYS A 78 7.43 13.82 6.05
C LYS A 78 6.64 14.17 7.32
N GLY A 79 6.45 15.46 7.62
CA GLY A 79 5.77 15.88 8.84
C GLY A 79 4.26 15.62 8.86
N ARG A 80 3.67 15.27 7.71
CA ARG A 80 2.21 15.17 7.53
C ARG A 80 1.76 13.95 6.75
N THR A 81 2.70 13.18 6.23
CA THR A 81 2.40 12.01 5.39
C THR A 81 2.50 10.73 6.19
N ILE A 82 1.47 9.90 6.11
CA ILE A 82 1.43 8.54 6.62
C ILE A 82 1.44 7.60 5.43
N VAL A 83 2.32 6.60 5.46
CA VAL A 83 2.35 5.54 4.46
C VAL A 83 1.46 4.40 4.95
N TYR A 84 0.39 4.11 4.21
CA TYR A 84 -0.53 3.03 4.51
C TYR A 84 -0.33 1.92 3.48
N VAL A 85 0.19 0.77 3.91
CA VAL A 85 0.48 -0.36 3.02
C VAL A 85 -0.49 -1.48 3.29
N HIS A 86 -1.30 -1.79 2.28
CA HIS A 86 -2.36 -2.78 2.37
C HIS A 86 -1.97 -4.07 1.63
N ASN A 87 -1.85 -5.16 2.39
CA ASN A 87 -1.34 -6.46 1.96
C ASN A 87 0.01 -6.35 1.23
N PRO A 88 1.07 -5.94 1.95
CA PRO A 88 2.41 -5.87 1.37
C PRO A 88 2.83 -7.25 0.86
N ASP A 89 3.16 -7.34 -0.43
CA ASP A 89 4.09 -8.37 -0.88
C ASP A 89 5.45 -8.16 -0.21
N ASP A 90 6.28 -9.21 -0.16
CA ASP A 90 7.53 -9.32 0.61
C ASP A 90 8.45 -8.08 0.61
N ILE A 91 8.38 -7.20 -0.41
CA ILE A 91 9.24 -6.02 -0.59
C ILE A 91 8.68 -4.72 0.03
N LEU A 92 7.37 -4.58 0.17
CA LEU A 92 6.73 -3.31 0.55
C LEU A 92 6.76 -2.92 2.04
N PRO A 93 6.93 -3.83 3.03
CA PRO A 93 7.05 -3.42 4.43
C PRO A 93 8.29 -2.55 4.67
N SER A 94 9.33 -2.72 3.85
CA SER A 94 10.59 -1.99 3.95
C SER A 94 10.50 -0.51 3.49
N LEU A 95 9.43 -0.14 2.78
CA LEU A 95 9.28 1.19 2.16
C LEU A 95 9.13 2.30 3.18
N GLY A 96 8.32 2.05 4.21
CA GLY A 96 8.13 2.94 5.34
C GLY A 96 9.40 3.18 6.13
N TYR A 97 10.12 2.10 6.41
CA TYR A 97 11.40 2.10 7.13
C TYR A 97 12.48 2.88 6.36
N ILE A 98 12.63 2.63 5.05
CA ILE A 98 13.64 3.29 4.21
C ILE A 98 13.34 4.78 4.04
N LEU A 99 12.07 5.16 3.93
CA LEU A 99 11.71 6.56 3.73
C LEU A 99 11.60 7.36 5.04
N ARG A 100 11.57 6.69 6.19
CA ARG A 100 11.34 7.27 7.54
C ARG A 100 10.04 8.05 7.62
N TYR A 101 8.96 7.48 7.08
CA TYR A 101 7.60 7.99 7.27
C TYR A 101 6.87 7.13 8.31
N PRO A 102 5.96 7.70 9.11
CA PRO A 102 5.00 6.91 9.87
C PRO A 102 4.30 5.92 8.95
N THR A 103 4.34 4.63 9.28
CA THR A 103 3.88 3.56 8.38
C THR A 103 2.91 2.64 9.08
N ILE A 104 1.76 2.42 8.46
CA ILE A 104 0.73 1.48 8.88
C ILE A 104 0.76 0.30 7.92
N LEU A 105 0.97 -0.90 8.46
CA LEU A 105 0.99 -2.15 7.72
C LEU A 105 -0.28 -2.93 8.03
N VAL A 106 -1.04 -3.28 6.99
CA VAL A 106 -2.21 -4.16 7.11
C VAL A 106 -1.92 -5.47 6.43
N LEU A 107 -1.79 -6.51 7.24
CA LEU A 107 -1.54 -7.88 6.82
C LEU A 107 -2.89 -8.62 6.78
N HIS A 108 -3.27 -9.12 5.61
CA HIS A 108 -4.43 -10.01 5.48
C HIS A 108 -4.00 -11.47 5.58
N ASP A 109 -2.87 -11.79 4.96
CA ASP A 109 -2.30 -13.13 4.96
C ASP A 109 -0.90 -13.10 5.58
N ILE A 110 -0.68 -13.93 6.59
CA ILE A 110 0.66 -14.18 7.14
C ILE A 110 1.20 -15.42 6.44
N ILE A 111 1.93 -15.21 5.34
CA ILE A 111 2.41 -16.28 4.43
C ILE A 111 3.04 -17.48 5.18
N PRO A 112 3.86 -17.30 6.23
CA PRO A 112 4.40 -18.43 7.00
C PRO A 112 3.34 -19.33 7.66
N LEU A 113 2.18 -18.79 8.05
CA LEU A 113 1.11 -19.53 8.71
C LEU A 113 0.30 -20.40 7.73
N PHE A 114 0.27 -20.05 6.44
CA PHE A 114 -0.47 -20.78 5.41
C PHE A 114 0.38 -21.77 4.60
N LYS A 115 1.69 -21.89 4.90
CA LYS A 115 2.63 -22.73 4.16
C LYS A 115 2.32 -24.23 4.19
N LYS A 116 1.47 -24.72 5.12
CA LYS A 116 1.13 -26.15 5.22
C LYS A 116 0.09 -26.62 4.19
N ASP A 117 -0.68 -25.71 3.58
CA ASP A 117 -1.82 -26.04 2.68
C ASP A 117 -1.79 -25.30 1.33
N ARG A 118 -0.59 -25.06 0.78
CA ARG A 118 -0.38 -24.32 -0.49
C ARG A 118 -1.03 -24.92 -1.74
N ARG A 119 -1.65 -26.10 -1.67
CA ARG A 119 -2.34 -26.73 -2.81
C ARG A 119 -3.76 -26.18 -3.05
N PHE A 120 -4.34 -25.45 -2.10
CA PHE A 120 -5.73 -25.00 -2.22
C PHE A 120 -5.91 -23.64 -2.94
N PHE A 121 -4.89 -22.76 -2.93
CA PHE A 121 -5.08 -21.35 -3.28
C PHE A 121 -4.69 -20.94 -4.71
N TYR A 122 -4.06 -21.83 -5.50
CA TYR A 122 -3.65 -21.54 -6.87
C TYR A 122 -4.57 -22.14 -7.95
N ASN A 123 -5.70 -22.75 -7.56
CA ASN A 123 -6.69 -23.36 -8.47
C ASN A 123 -8.07 -22.66 -8.43
N LEU A 124 -8.15 -21.43 -7.93
CA LEU A 124 -9.32 -20.54 -7.97
C LEU A 124 -8.91 -19.20 -8.57
#